data_AF-A0ABD0NLH6-F1
#
_entry.id   AF-A0ABD0NLH6-F1
#
_cell.length_a   1.000
_cell.length_b   1.000
_cell.length_c   1.000
_cell.angle_alpha   90.00
_cell.angle_beta   90.00
_cell.angle_gamma   90.00
#
_symmetry.space_group_name_H-M   'P 1'
#
loop_
_entity.id
_entity.type
_entity.pdbx_description
1 polymer ?
#
loop_
_entity_poly.entity_id
_entity_poly.type
_entity_poly.pdbx_seq_one_letter_code
_entity_poly.pdbx_strand_id
1 'polypeptide(L)' 'NHCPDPGVPPGGSRTGSIFNKGNKVTYRCESPLTLIGSKVRVCQDGGQWSGTEPQCY' A
#
# COMPACT_ATOMS: atom_id res chain seq x y z
N ASN A 1 -15.99 -8.21 -2.02
CA ASN A 1 -15.19 -7.78 -0.84
C ASN A 1 -13.70 -8.01 -1.06
N HIS A 2 -13.15 -7.44 -2.13
CA HIS A 2 -11.74 -7.56 -2.50
C HIS A 2 -11.32 -6.21 -3.09
N CYS A 3 -10.08 -5.80 -2.84
CA CYS A 3 -9.47 -4.60 -3.38
C CYS A 3 -8.52 -4.94 -4.52
N PRO A 4 -8.34 -4.07 -5.53
CA PRO A 4 -7.37 -4.31 -6.59
C PRO A 4 -5.95 -4.38 -6.02
N ASP A 5 -5.01 -4.98 -6.75
CA ASP A 5 -3.60 -4.93 -6.36
C ASP A 5 -3.13 -3.47 -6.31
N PRO A 6 -2.71 -2.94 -5.14
CA PRO A 6 -2.32 -1.54 -5.01
C PRO A 6 -0.91 -1.23 -5.50
N GLY A 7 -0.26 -2.15 -6.22
CA GLY A 7 1.08 -2.01 -6.77
C GLY A 7 2.18 -1.83 -5.72
N VAL A 8 3.39 -1.59 -6.21
CA VAL A 8 4.58 -1.26 -5.43
C VAL A 8 5.15 0.05 -5.99
N PRO A 9 5.42 1.07 -5.16
CA PRO A 9 6.02 2.30 -5.65
C PRO A 9 7.44 2.04 -6.18
N PRO A 10 7.87 2.72 -7.26
CA PRO A 10 9.26 2.66 -7.73
C PRO A 10 10.24 3.01 -6.61
N GLY A 11 11.32 2.23 -6.46
CA GLY A 11 12.29 2.43 -5.36
C GLY A 11 11.74 2.06 -3.97
N GLY A 12 10.64 1.33 -3.91
CA GLY A 12 10.06 0.83 -2.68
C GLY A 12 9.65 -0.63 -2.75
N SER A 13 9.13 -1.12 -1.63
CA SER A 13 8.68 -2.47 -1.42
C SER A 13 7.34 -2.48 -0.69
N ARG A 14 6.56 -3.54 -0.91
CA ARG A 14 5.29 -3.79 -0.23
C ARG A 14 5.33 -5.15 0.47
N THR A 15 4.87 -5.19 1.72
CA THR A 15 4.59 -6.42 2.46
C THR A 15 3.09 -6.65 2.53
N GLY A 16 2.67 -7.89 2.24
CA GLY A 16 1.27 -8.29 2.15
C GLY A 16 0.82 -8.52 0.70
N SER A 17 0.14 -9.65 0.48
CA SER A 17 -0.29 -10.13 -0.84
C SER A 17 -1.76 -10.58 -0.89
N ILE A 18 -2.50 -10.41 0.22
CA ILE A 18 -3.92 -10.72 0.31
C ILE A 18 -4.69 -9.41 0.33
N PHE A 19 -5.65 -9.26 -0.57
CA PHE A 19 -6.39 -8.01 -0.76
C PHE A 19 -7.88 -8.16 -0.45
N ASN A 20 -8.24 -9.07 0.46
CA ASN A 20 -9.60 -9.19 0.96
C ASN A 20 -9.89 -8.09 1.97
N LYS A 21 -11.18 -7.79 2.18
CA LYS A 21 -11.63 -6.84 3.21
C LYS A 21 -10.92 -7.11 4.55
N GLY A 22 -10.36 -6.05 5.14
CA GLY A 22 -9.66 -6.10 6.42
C GLY A 22 -8.19 -6.48 6.33
N ASN A 23 -7.71 -7.02 5.20
CA ASN A 23 -6.29 -7.22 4.98
C ASN A 23 -5.58 -5.88 4.77
N LYS A 24 -4.30 -5.86 5.15
CA LYS A 24 -3.46 -4.67 5.08
C LYS A 24 -2.18 -4.97 4.30
N VAL A 25 -1.69 -3.93 3.65
CA VAL A 25 -0.37 -3.89 3.03
C VAL A 25 0.46 -2.81 3.69
N THR A 26 1.76 -3.04 3.80
CA THR A 26 2.71 -2.08 4.37
C THR A 26 3.77 -1.75 3.34
N TYR A 27 4.09 -0.48 3.20
CA TYR A 27 5.05 0.03 2.24
C TYR A 27 6.32 0.52 2.94
N ARG A 28 7.44 0.42 2.22
CA ARG A 28 8.73 0.93 2.65
C ARG A 28 9.51 1.40 1.42
N CYS A 29 10.17 2.55 1.53
CA CYS A 29 11.11 3.01 0.51
C CYS A 29 12.51 2.48 0.80
N GLU A 30 13.25 2.21 -0.27
CA GLU A 30 14.67 1.88 -0.20
C GLU A 30 15.46 3.16 0.07
N SER A 31 16.52 3.06 0.88
CA SER A 31 17.40 4.21 1.14
C SER A 31 18.08 4.68 -0.15
N PRO A 32 18.20 6.00 -0.41
CA PRO A 32 17.91 7.13 0.50
C PRO A 32 16.50 7.72 0.35
N LEU A 33 15.58 7.05 -0.36
CA LEU A 33 14.26 7.59 -0.66
C LEU A 33 13.36 7.64 0.58
N THR A 34 12.53 8.67 0.63
CA THR A 34 11.56 8.91 1.69
C THR A 34 10.16 8.52 1.24
N LEU A 35 9.41 7.87 2.13
CA LEU A 35 8.02 7.49 1.87
C LEU A 35 7.09 8.70 2.06
N ILE A 36 6.39 9.07 0.99
CA ILE A 36 5.32 10.07 1.00
C ILE A 36 3.99 9.34 0.82
N GLY A 37 2.99 9.71 1.63
CA GLY A 37 1.67 9.07 1.63
C GLY A 37 1.52 8.01 2.72
N SER A 38 0.63 7.04 2.52
CA SER A 38 0.26 6.09 3.56
C SER A 38 1.20 4.89 3.62
N LYS A 39 1.98 4.78 4.71
CA LYS A 39 2.84 3.62 4.98
C LYS A 39 2.06 2.31 5.07
N VAL A 40 0.82 2.35 5.56
CA VAL A 40 -0.06 1.18 5.67
C VAL A 40 -1.38 1.50 5.01
N ARG A 41 -1.87 0.58 4.17
CA ARG A 41 -3.21 0.67 3.56
C ARG A 41 -3.99 -0.58 3.90
N VAL A 42 -5.28 -0.42 4.19
CA VAL A 42 -6.22 -1.49 4.56
C VAL A 42 -7.31 -1.58 3.49
N CYS A 43 -7.65 -2.80 3.08
CA CYS A 43 -8.75 -3.01 2.13
C CYS A 43 -10.08 -2.80 2.85
N GLN A 44 -10.83 -1.79 2.44
CA GLN A 44 -12.09 -1.39 3.07
C GLN A 44 -13.31 -2.05 2.40
N ASP A 45 -14.46 -1.93 3.05
CA ASP A 45 -15.74 -2.21 2.41
C ASP A 45 -15.92 -1.29 1.20
N GLY A 46 -16.29 -1.87 0.06
CA GLY A 46 -16.38 -1.16 -1.22
C GLY A 46 -15.20 -1.40 -2.18
N GLY A 47 -14.19 -2.18 -1.77
CA GLY A 47 -13.09 -2.57 -2.67
C GLY A 47 -12.06 -1.46 -2.90
N GLN A 48 -11.99 -0.48 -1.99
CA GLN A 48 -11.00 0.59 -2.01
C GLN A 48 -9.99 0.43 -0.87
N TRP A 49 -8.75 0.85 -1.14
CA TRP A 49 -7.70 0.91 -0.14
C TRP A 49 -7.78 2.20 0.65
N SER A 50 -7.67 2.10 1.97
CA SER A 50 -7.61 3.26 2.85
C SER A 50 -6.40 4.15 2.56
N GLY A 51 -6.53 5.42 2.93
CA GLY A 51 -5.44 6.39 2.88
C GLY A 51 -5.00 6.75 1.46
N THR A 52 -3.84 7.38 1.38
CA THR A 52 -3.23 7.89 0.16
C THR A 52 -2.25 6.90 -0.45
N GLU A 53 -2.14 6.91 -1.78
CA GLU A 53 -1.17 6.09 -2.50
C GLU A 53 0.26 6.48 -2.12
N PRO A 54 1.13 5.51 -1.76
CA PRO A 54 2.49 5.81 -1.35
C PRO A 54 3.40 6.01 -2.54
N GLN A 55 4.33 6.95 -2.43
CA GLN A 55 5.41 7.19 -3.38
C GLN A 55 6.74 7.31 -2.64
N CYS A 56 7.84 7.01 -3.35
CA CYS A 56 9.19 7.13 -2.84
C CYS A 56 9.94 8.21 -3.63
N TYR A 57 10.54 9.16 -2.93
CA TYR A 57 11.28 10.30 -3.48
C TYR A 57 12.58 10.57 -2.74
#